data_AF-C5K537-F1
#
_entry.id   AF-C5K537-F1
#
_cell.length_a   1.000
_cell.length_b   1.000
_cell.length_c   1.000
_cell.angle_alpha   90.00
_cell.angle_beta   90.00
_cell.angle_gamma   90.00
#
_symmetry.space_group_name_H-M   'P 1'
#
loop_
_entity.id
_entity.type
_entity.pdbx_description
1 polymer ?
#
loop_
_entity_poly.entity_id
_entity_poly.type
_entity_poly.pdbx_seq_one_letter_code
_entity_poly.pdbx_strand_id
1 'polypeptide(L)'
;MTGSIEEAVRKLQLLDDMGDPVKVGEYHIMESPQDKERLERYIDTFKPESKGKVGVAITCQNSDDEIVEYSDEPCTRFLEYNFKDDNTWRQSQVSLDPVLQFRDKKFAIWKEQLEHPVCEAAFRRLLQLGLVTTVFDKHMFPTPEHLMDHYRVEDENTGKLIDLPHPVSGLRLWNASTRCYDSIDPHLAGAPRGEEEAKKVWEEMLDEFREQQGADYIDQLLAGHRVVAAEE
;
A
#
# COMPACT_ATOMS: atom_id res chain seq x y z
N MET A 1 35.81 4.48 32.45
CA MET A 1 35.76 4.65 30.99
C MET A 1 34.36 5.09 30.62
N THR A 2 34.11 6.40 30.68
CA THR A 2 32.83 7.00 30.29
C THR A 2 32.94 7.40 28.82
N GLY A 3 32.65 6.45 27.92
CA GLY A 3 32.33 6.84 26.54
C GLY A 3 31.06 7.69 26.57
N SER A 4 31.02 8.78 25.81
CA SER A 4 29.82 9.62 25.73
C SER A 4 28.65 8.76 25.23
N ILE A 5 27.45 8.95 25.77
CA ILE A 5 26.22 8.27 25.31
C ILE A 5 26.05 8.45 23.80
N GLU A 6 26.45 9.60 23.27
CA GLU A 6 26.48 9.89 21.84
C GLU A 6 27.35 8.92 21.03
N GLU A 7 28.50 8.52 21.56
CA GLU A 7 29.38 7.54 20.90
C GLU A 7 28.77 6.15 20.88
N ALA A 8 27.98 5.80 21.91
CA ALA A 8 27.26 4.54 21.95
C ALA A 8 26.12 4.54 20.93
N VAL A 9 25.34 5.62 20.84
CA VAL A 9 24.24 5.78 19.87
C VAL A 9 24.76 5.73 18.42
N ARG A 10 25.89 6.39 18.13
CA ARG A 10 26.51 6.35 16.78
C ARG A 10 27.02 4.97 16.36
N LYS A 11 27.24 4.05 17.31
CA LYS A 11 27.68 2.68 17.03
C LYS A 11 26.52 1.70 16.90
N LEU A 12 25.29 2.10 17.21
CA LEU A 12 24.12 1.26 17.02
C LEU A 12 23.86 1.11 15.51
N GLN A 13 23.80 -0.14 15.06
CA GLN A 13 23.24 -0.48 13.76
C GLN A 13 21.77 -0.81 13.97
N LEU A 14 20.90 0.08 13.50
CA LEU A 14 19.47 -0.19 13.44
C LEU A 14 19.20 -0.92 12.13
N LEU A 15 18.44 -2.01 12.21
CA LEU A 15 17.94 -2.74 11.06
C LEU A 15 16.42 -2.52 11.00
N ASP A 16 15.86 -2.38 9.81
CA ASP A 16 14.41 -2.37 9.62
C ASP A 16 13.83 -3.79 9.72
N ASP A 17 12.51 -3.91 9.54
CA ASP A 17 11.81 -5.20 9.60
C ASP A 17 12.24 -6.18 8.49
N MET A 18 12.95 -5.70 7.47
CA MET A 18 13.52 -6.49 6.37
C MET A 18 14.99 -6.86 6.61
N GLY A 19 15.60 -6.37 7.69
CA GLY A 19 17.00 -6.61 8.06
C GLY A 19 17.99 -5.65 7.40
N ASP A 20 17.50 -4.60 6.74
CA ASP A 20 18.34 -3.62 6.04
C ASP A 20 18.77 -2.49 7.01
N PRO A 21 20.01 -1.99 6.90
CA PRO A 21 20.52 -0.96 7.81
C PRO A 21 19.81 0.39 7.61
N VAL A 22 19.19 0.88 8.68
CA VAL A 22 18.50 2.18 8.71
C VAL A 22 19.51 3.31 8.90
N LYS A 23 19.45 4.32 8.03
CA LYS A 23 20.24 5.54 8.19
C LYS A 23 19.64 6.41 9.28
N VAL A 24 20.37 6.57 10.38
CA VAL A 24 20.02 7.53 11.43
C VAL A 24 20.40 8.93 10.96
N GLY A 25 19.40 9.77 10.68
CA GLY A 25 19.60 11.16 10.27
C GLY A 25 19.99 12.08 11.43
N GLU A 26 19.11 12.18 12.43
CA GLU A 26 19.31 12.97 13.64
C GLU A 26 18.93 12.15 14.88
N TYR A 27 19.57 12.43 16.01
CA TYR A 27 19.20 11.85 17.31
C TYR A 27 19.08 12.95 18.36
N HIS A 28 18.09 12.82 19.23
CA HIS A 28 17.90 13.70 20.38
C HIS A 28 18.00 12.90 21.67
N ILE A 29 18.95 13.27 22.53
CA ILE A 29 19.07 12.68 23.87
C ILE A 29 18.08 13.40 24.79
N MET A 30 17.07 12.66 25.24
CA MET A 30 15.99 13.17 26.05
C MET A 30 16.36 13.13 27.53
N GLU A 31 17.04 14.18 28.01
CA GLU A 31 17.47 14.30 29.40
C GLU A 31 16.58 15.22 30.24
N SER A 32 15.76 16.06 29.60
CA SER A 32 14.94 17.04 30.31
C SER A 32 13.69 16.41 30.95
N PRO A 33 13.15 16.99 32.04
CA PRO A 33 11.89 16.55 32.62
C PRO A 33 10.70 16.59 31.65
N GLN A 34 10.71 17.54 30.71
CA GLN A 34 9.66 17.68 29.68
C GLN A 34 9.74 16.56 28.65
N ASP A 35 10.94 16.10 28.31
CA ASP A 35 11.11 14.98 27.39
C ASP A 35 10.61 13.66 27.99
N LYS A 36 10.76 13.48 29.31
CA LYS A 36 10.23 12.30 30.02
C LYS A 36 8.72 12.22 29.95
N GLU A 37 8.04 13.34 30.18
CA GLU A 37 6.58 13.42 30.06
C GLU A 37 6.12 13.14 28.62
N ARG A 38 6.89 13.60 27.62
CA ARG A 38 6.62 13.29 26.20
C ARG A 38 6.79 11.79 25.93
N LEU A 39 7.86 11.18 26.42
CA LEU A 39 8.15 9.75 26.29
C LEU A 39 7.05 8.85 26.87
N GLU A 40 6.54 9.22 28.06
CA GLU A 40 5.45 8.51 28.72
C GLU A 40 4.14 8.54 27.92
N ARG A 41 3.91 9.57 27.07
CA ARG A 41 2.74 9.62 26.18
C ARG A 41 2.86 8.77 24.92
N TYR A 42 4.09 8.58 24.40
CA TYR A 42 4.32 7.88 23.13
C TYR A 42 4.65 6.40 23.30
N ILE A 43 5.16 6.00 24.46
CA ILE A 43 5.58 4.62 24.73
C ILE A 43 4.93 4.15 26.03
N ASP A 44 3.74 3.56 25.94
CA ASP A 44 2.99 2.98 27.07
C ASP A 44 3.81 1.95 27.89
N THR A 45 4.85 1.37 27.26
CA THR A 45 5.78 0.41 27.87
C THR A 45 6.98 1.02 28.58
N PHE A 46 7.21 2.34 28.48
CA PHE A 46 8.37 2.96 29.13
C PHE A 46 8.11 3.15 30.63
N LYS A 47 8.48 2.15 31.43
CA LYS A 47 8.42 2.23 32.89
C LYS A 47 9.69 2.91 33.42
N PRO A 48 9.61 4.14 33.98
CA PRO A 48 10.79 4.93 34.39
C PRO A 48 11.54 4.37 35.62
N GLU A 49 11.10 3.25 36.20
CA GLU A 49 11.59 2.75 37.49
C GLU A 49 13.00 2.13 37.46
N SER A 50 13.57 1.87 36.28
CA SER A 50 14.96 1.38 36.21
C SER A 50 15.97 2.53 36.26
N LYS A 51 16.48 2.83 37.47
CA LYS A 51 17.62 3.73 37.69
C LYS A 51 18.80 3.34 36.76
N GLY A 52 19.29 4.30 35.99
CA GLY A 52 20.49 4.13 35.14
C GLY A 52 20.23 3.80 33.67
N LYS A 53 18.99 3.80 33.19
CA LYS A 53 18.69 3.71 31.75
C LYS A 53 18.46 5.10 31.14
N VAL A 54 18.94 5.29 29.92
CA VAL A 54 18.71 6.49 29.11
C VAL A 54 17.77 6.09 27.97
N GLY A 55 16.66 6.81 27.82
CA GLY A 55 15.78 6.68 26.66
C GLY A 55 16.34 7.49 25.50
N VAL A 56 16.46 6.89 24.32
CA VAL A 56 16.88 7.58 23.10
C VAL A 56 15.73 7.46 22.10
N ALA A 57 15.19 8.59 21.65
CA ALA A 57 14.28 8.61 20.52
C ALA A 57 15.13 8.79 19.27
N ILE A 58 14.93 7.90 18.31
CA ILE A 58 15.60 7.94 17.03
C ILE A 58 14.52 8.20 15.99
N THR A 59 14.53 9.40 15.43
CA THR A 59 13.68 9.74 14.28
C THR A 59 14.42 9.28 13.02
N CYS A 60 13.95 8.21 12.41
CA CYS A 60 14.44 7.78 11.12
C CYS A 60 13.77 8.67 10.08
N GLN A 61 14.53 9.54 9.43
CA GLN A 61 14.03 10.28 8.26
C GLN A 61 13.90 9.28 7.11
N ASN A 62 12.72 8.69 6.97
CA ASN A 62 12.34 8.17 5.67
C ASN A 62 12.03 9.40 4.80
N SER A 63 12.46 9.41 3.54
CA SER A 63 12.18 10.48 2.59
C SER A 63 10.68 10.67 2.29
N ASP A 64 9.83 9.83 2.88
CA ASP A 64 8.39 9.76 2.69
C ASP A 64 7.70 9.66 4.06
N ASP A 65 7.86 10.70 4.89
CA ASP A 65 7.18 10.85 6.19
C ASP A 65 5.65 10.80 6.03
N GLU A 66 5.07 9.60 6.12
CA GLU A 66 3.64 9.43 6.39
C GLU A 66 3.42 9.66 7.90
N ILE A 67 3.17 10.90 8.28
CA ILE A 67 2.64 11.22 9.61
C ILE A 67 1.24 10.58 9.68
N VAL A 68 1.09 9.54 10.50
CA VAL A 68 -0.23 9.00 10.84
C VAL A 68 -0.94 10.01 11.74
N GLU A 69 -1.58 11.01 11.12
CA GLU A 69 -2.52 11.88 11.80
C GLU A 69 -3.77 11.07 12.13
N TYR A 70 -4.05 10.91 13.42
CA TYR A 70 -5.36 10.47 13.87
C TYR A 70 -6.36 11.57 13.50
N SER A 71 -7.13 11.34 12.45
CA SER A 71 -8.22 12.24 12.07
C SER A 71 -9.39 12.03 13.03
N ASP A 72 -9.77 13.08 13.78
CA ASP A 72 -10.99 13.14 14.62
C ASP A 72 -12.28 13.21 13.76
N GLU A 73 -12.25 12.72 12.53
CA GLU A 73 -13.40 12.72 11.65
C GLU A 73 -14.49 11.74 12.15
N PRO A 74 -15.77 12.15 12.12
CA PRO A 74 -16.85 11.25 12.49
C PRO A 74 -16.90 10.07 11.52
N CYS A 75 -17.27 8.88 12.01
CA CYS A 75 -17.32 7.64 11.22
C CYS A 75 -18.12 7.76 9.91
N THR A 76 -19.07 8.70 9.84
CA THR A 76 -19.86 9.03 8.65
C THR A 76 -19.05 9.63 7.49
N ARG A 77 -17.81 10.06 7.72
CA ARG A 77 -16.90 10.58 6.68
C ARG A 77 -16.08 9.50 5.98
N PHE A 78 -16.02 8.30 6.58
CA PHE A 78 -15.36 7.15 5.98
C PHE A 78 -16.28 6.53 4.93
N LEU A 79 -15.66 6.06 3.87
CA LEU A 79 -16.38 5.41 2.79
C LEU A 79 -16.83 4.02 3.20
N GLU A 80 -17.89 3.56 2.56
CA GLU A 80 -18.20 2.15 2.52
C GLU A 80 -17.86 1.57 1.14
N TYR A 81 -17.32 0.36 1.14
CA TYR A 81 -16.92 -0.34 -0.07
C TYR A 81 -17.41 -1.79 -0.07
N ASN A 82 -17.48 -2.41 -1.24
CA ASN A 82 -17.66 -3.84 -1.39
C ASN A 82 -16.79 -4.39 -2.53
N PHE A 83 -16.68 -5.71 -2.57
CA PHE A 83 -15.97 -6.42 -3.62
C PHE A 83 -16.97 -7.14 -4.53
N LYS A 84 -16.55 -7.49 -5.75
CA LYS A 84 -17.44 -8.17 -6.69
C LYS A 84 -17.83 -9.56 -6.18
N ASP A 85 -16.90 -10.22 -5.51
CA ASP A 85 -17.04 -11.59 -5.03
C ASP A 85 -17.68 -11.65 -3.63
N ASP A 86 -17.84 -10.49 -2.98
CA ASP A 86 -18.57 -10.35 -1.73
C ASP A 86 -19.34 -9.02 -1.66
N ASN A 87 -20.66 -9.14 -1.74
CA ASN A 87 -21.60 -8.02 -1.71
C ASN A 87 -21.75 -7.35 -0.33
N THR A 88 -20.99 -7.77 0.68
CA THR A 88 -21.01 -7.17 2.02
C THR A 88 -20.30 -5.81 2.00
N TRP A 89 -21.01 -4.77 2.44
CA TRP A 89 -20.45 -3.43 2.59
C TRP A 89 -19.60 -3.32 3.86
N ARG A 90 -18.45 -2.67 3.73
CA ARG A 90 -17.46 -2.49 4.80
C ARG A 90 -16.99 -1.06 4.85
N GLN A 91 -16.58 -0.60 6.02
CA GLN A 91 -16.00 0.72 6.19
C GLN A 91 -14.53 0.71 5.75
N SER A 92 -14.13 1.69 4.93
CA SER A 92 -12.74 1.91 4.53
C SER A 92 -11.90 2.45 5.70
N GLN A 93 -10.58 2.34 5.57
CA GLN A 93 -9.64 2.92 6.54
C GLN A 93 -9.35 4.42 6.28
N VAL A 94 -9.91 4.97 5.21
CA VAL A 94 -9.66 6.34 4.74
C VAL A 94 -10.97 7.07 4.44
N SER A 95 -10.93 8.41 4.50
CA SER A 95 -12.04 9.28 4.09
C SER A 95 -12.13 9.40 2.56
N LEU A 96 -13.08 10.20 2.06
CA LEU A 96 -13.33 10.36 0.63
C LEU A 96 -12.14 10.95 -0.14
N ASP A 97 -11.49 11.98 0.40
CA ASP A 97 -10.51 12.77 -0.35
C ASP A 97 -9.28 11.95 -0.80
N PRO A 98 -8.65 11.12 0.05
CA PRO A 98 -7.57 10.22 -0.39
C PRO A 98 -7.99 9.26 -1.50
N VAL A 99 -9.22 8.73 -1.45
CA VAL A 99 -9.74 7.79 -2.47
C VAL A 99 -9.95 8.50 -3.80
N LEU A 100 -10.46 9.74 -3.80
CA LEU A 100 -10.58 10.53 -5.03
C LEU A 100 -9.22 10.85 -5.65
N GLN A 101 -8.24 11.24 -4.83
CA GLN A 101 -6.88 11.50 -5.31
C GLN A 101 -6.23 10.24 -5.90
N PHE A 102 -6.42 9.10 -5.23
CA PHE A 102 -5.96 7.80 -5.73
C PHE A 102 -6.62 7.48 -7.07
N ARG A 103 -7.96 7.57 -7.14
CA ARG A 103 -8.75 7.27 -8.35
C ARG A 103 -8.31 8.11 -9.54
N ASP A 104 -8.04 9.39 -9.32
CA ASP A 104 -7.72 10.34 -10.39
C ASP A 104 -6.29 10.18 -10.94
N LYS A 105 -5.36 9.63 -10.15
CA LYS A 105 -3.93 9.50 -10.51
C LYS A 105 -3.48 8.07 -10.82
N LYS A 106 -4.07 7.06 -10.19
CA LYS A 106 -3.52 5.70 -10.15
C LYS A 106 -3.35 5.09 -11.54
N PHE A 107 -4.33 5.26 -12.43
CA PHE A 107 -4.25 4.67 -13.78
C PHE A 107 -3.14 5.31 -14.62
N ALA A 108 -2.99 6.64 -14.56
CA ALA A 108 -1.92 7.34 -15.27
C ALA A 108 -0.54 6.88 -14.79
N ILE A 109 -0.34 6.77 -13.47
CA ILE A 109 0.90 6.28 -12.87
C ILE A 109 1.16 4.83 -13.29
N TRP A 110 0.16 3.96 -13.20
CA TRP A 110 0.28 2.55 -13.61
C TRP A 110 0.68 2.44 -15.09
N LYS A 111 0.04 3.23 -15.96
CA LYS A 111 0.33 3.25 -17.39
C LYS A 111 1.75 3.71 -17.68
N GLU A 112 2.19 4.80 -17.04
CA GLU A 112 3.56 5.30 -17.16
C GLU A 112 4.60 4.26 -16.70
N GLN A 113 4.34 3.58 -15.58
CA GLN A 113 5.24 2.53 -15.08
C GLN A 113 5.30 1.30 -16.00
N LEU A 114 4.22 1.01 -16.72
CA LEU A 114 4.15 -0.08 -17.67
C LEU A 114 4.85 0.27 -19.00
N GLU A 115 4.68 1.50 -19.50
CA GLU A 115 5.33 1.99 -20.73
C GLU A 115 6.83 2.31 -20.52
N HIS A 116 7.21 2.69 -19.30
CA HIS A 116 8.58 3.07 -18.94
C HIS A 116 9.06 2.34 -17.68
N PRO A 117 9.21 1.01 -17.74
CA PRO A 117 9.59 0.23 -16.57
C PRO A 117 11.03 0.52 -16.14
N VAL A 118 11.22 0.70 -14.83
CA VAL A 118 12.56 0.92 -14.24
C VAL A 118 13.43 -0.34 -14.24
N CYS A 119 12.82 -1.53 -14.26
CA CYS A 119 13.50 -2.81 -14.35
C CYS A 119 12.54 -3.92 -14.84
N GLU A 120 13.09 -5.03 -15.33
CA GLU A 120 12.31 -6.17 -15.83
C GLU A 120 11.40 -6.78 -14.76
N ALA A 121 11.87 -6.86 -13.50
CA ALA A 121 11.06 -7.42 -12.42
C ALA A 121 9.81 -6.59 -12.13
N ALA A 122 9.91 -5.26 -12.20
CA ALA A 122 8.76 -4.37 -12.06
C ALA A 122 7.82 -4.49 -13.27
N PHE A 123 8.38 -4.53 -14.49
CA PHE A 123 7.59 -4.71 -15.71
C PHE A 123 6.80 -6.01 -15.69
N ARG A 124 7.46 -7.12 -15.34
CA ARG A 124 6.85 -8.45 -15.21
C ARG A 124 5.65 -8.43 -14.26
N ARG A 125 5.80 -7.82 -13.08
CA ARG A 125 4.71 -7.71 -12.09
C ARG A 125 3.52 -6.93 -12.64
N LEU A 126 3.77 -5.83 -13.35
CA LEU A 126 2.70 -5.01 -13.93
C LEU A 126 1.99 -5.75 -15.08
N LEU A 127 2.73 -6.47 -15.92
CA LEU A 127 2.17 -7.31 -16.98
C LEU A 127 1.30 -8.44 -16.42
N GLN A 128 1.78 -9.13 -15.38
CA GLN A 128 1.07 -10.23 -14.74
C GLN A 128 -0.16 -9.75 -13.98
N LEU A 129 -0.14 -8.53 -13.45
CA LEU A 129 -1.31 -7.91 -12.82
C LEU A 129 -2.42 -7.65 -13.85
N GLY A 130 -2.03 -7.35 -15.08
CA GLY A 130 -2.95 -6.97 -16.14
C GLY A 130 -3.47 -5.54 -16.00
N LEU A 131 -4.49 -5.24 -16.79
CA LEU A 131 -5.09 -3.92 -16.85
C LEU A 131 -5.92 -3.62 -15.59
N VAL A 132 -5.60 -2.51 -14.92
CA VAL A 132 -6.36 -2.07 -13.75
C VAL A 132 -7.35 -0.97 -14.12
N THR A 133 -8.63 -1.20 -13.87
CA THR A 133 -9.72 -0.27 -14.24
C THR A 133 -10.43 0.37 -13.05
N THR A 134 -10.35 -0.23 -11.87
CA THR A 134 -11.06 0.22 -10.66
C THR A 134 -10.08 0.45 -9.50
N VAL A 135 -10.51 1.20 -8.49
CA VAL A 135 -9.72 1.45 -7.28
C VAL A 135 -9.43 0.14 -6.54
N PHE A 136 -8.21 0.02 -6.03
CA PHE A 136 -7.74 -1.09 -5.25
C PHE A 136 -6.61 -0.58 -4.35
N ASP A 137 -6.60 -0.96 -3.08
CA ASP A 137 -5.50 -0.71 -2.16
C ASP A 137 -5.77 -1.51 -0.89
N LYS A 138 -4.84 -2.36 -0.46
CA LYS A 138 -5.06 -3.27 0.68
C LYS A 138 -5.12 -2.56 2.02
N HIS A 139 -4.57 -1.35 2.11
CA HIS A 139 -4.59 -0.53 3.31
C HIS A 139 -5.87 0.30 3.37
N MET A 140 -6.32 0.87 2.24
CA MET A 140 -7.60 1.59 2.18
C MET A 140 -8.80 0.63 2.26
N PHE A 141 -8.70 -0.52 1.60
CA PHE A 141 -9.75 -1.53 1.41
C PHE A 141 -9.24 -2.93 1.80
N PRO A 142 -9.15 -3.25 3.11
CA PRO A 142 -8.67 -4.55 3.56
C PRO A 142 -9.47 -5.72 2.99
N THR A 143 -8.77 -6.71 2.43
CA THR A 143 -9.41 -7.94 1.97
C THR A 143 -9.87 -8.77 3.19
N PRO A 144 -11.13 -9.22 3.24
CA PRO A 144 -11.64 -10.05 4.33
C PRO A 144 -10.89 -11.38 4.43
N GLU A 145 -10.70 -11.90 5.64
CA GLU A 145 -9.94 -13.14 5.89
C GLU A 145 -10.38 -14.32 5.00
N HIS A 146 -11.68 -14.50 4.81
CA HIS A 146 -12.24 -15.57 3.99
C HIS A 146 -11.95 -15.45 2.48
N LEU A 147 -11.48 -14.30 2.02
CA LEU A 147 -11.07 -14.06 0.62
C LEU A 147 -9.56 -13.94 0.47
N MET A 148 -8.79 -13.86 1.56
CA MET A 148 -7.34 -13.61 1.49
C MET A 148 -6.59 -14.67 0.68
N ASP A 149 -7.01 -15.93 0.75
CA ASP A 149 -6.38 -17.03 0.02
C ASP A 149 -6.57 -16.92 -1.50
N HIS A 150 -7.64 -16.27 -1.97
CA HIS A 150 -7.87 -16.01 -3.40
C HIS A 150 -7.02 -14.86 -3.94
N TYR A 151 -6.58 -13.96 -3.04
CA TYR A 151 -5.80 -12.78 -3.37
C TYR A 151 -4.38 -12.86 -2.80
N ARG A 152 -3.87 -14.07 -2.57
CA ARG A 152 -2.49 -14.31 -2.17
C ARG A 152 -1.87 -15.37 -3.04
N VAL A 153 -0.70 -15.07 -3.58
CA VAL A 153 0.07 -15.99 -4.39
C VAL A 153 1.46 -16.12 -3.81
N GLU A 154 1.97 -17.34 -3.71
CA GLU A 154 3.36 -17.59 -3.35
C GLU A 154 4.25 -17.39 -4.60
N ASP A 155 5.25 -16.53 -4.49
CA ASP A 155 6.26 -16.36 -5.52
C ASP A 155 7.17 -17.60 -5.54
N GLU A 156 7.10 -18.38 -6.62
CA GLU A 156 7.87 -19.62 -6.79
C GLU A 156 9.40 -19.42 -6.64
N ASN A 157 9.92 -18.23 -6.92
CA ASN A 157 11.35 -17.96 -6.83
C ASN A 157 11.79 -17.60 -5.41
N THR A 158 10.93 -16.95 -4.64
CA THR A 158 11.29 -16.40 -3.32
C THR A 158 10.61 -17.11 -2.16
N GLY A 159 9.57 -17.91 -2.41
CA GLY A 159 8.69 -18.51 -1.41
C GLY A 159 7.89 -17.48 -0.60
N LYS A 160 7.85 -16.22 -1.05
CA LYS A 160 7.15 -15.14 -0.34
C LYS A 160 5.71 -15.06 -0.83
N LEU A 161 4.78 -14.84 0.11
CA LEU A 161 3.40 -14.52 -0.22
C LEU A 161 3.31 -13.08 -0.72
N ILE A 162 2.69 -12.92 -1.89
CA ILE A 162 2.38 -11.65 -2.54
C ILE A 162 0.86 -11.47 -2.47
N ASP A 163 0.42 -10.34 -1.93
CA ASP A 163 -0.99 -9.95 -1.99
C ASP A 163 -1.31 -9.40 -3.39
N LEU A 164 -2.28 -10.02 -4.06
CA LEU A 164 -2.83 -9.52 -5.32
C LEU A 164 -3.79 -8.35 -5.03
N PRO A 165 -3.82 -7.33 -5.89
CA PRO A 165 -4.87 -6.33 -5.90
C PRO A 165 -6.27 -6.92 -5.91
N HIS A 166 -7.09 -6.47 -4.96
CA HIS A 166 -8.51 -6.81 -4.87
C HIS A 166 -9.34 -5.60 -5.32
N PRO A 167 -9.91 -5.61 -6.54
CA PRO A 167 -10.57 -4.44 -7.09
C PRO A 167 -11.92 -4.19 -6.43
N VAL A 168 -12.16 -2.94 -6.01
CA VAL A 168 -13.42 -2.52 -5.39
C VAL A 168 -14.53 -2.47 -6.43
N SER A 169 -15.66 -3.13 -6.16
CA SER A 169 -16.81 -3.14 -7.07
C SER A 169 -17.76 -1.97 -6.85
N GLY A 170 -17.80 -1.41 -5.65
CA GLY A 170 -18.74 -0.37 -5.28
C GLY A 170 -18.20 0.49 -4.16
N LEU A 171 -18.46 1.79 -4.25
CA LEU A 171 -18.16 2.78 -3.23
C LEU A 171 -19.41 3.59 -2.91
N ARG A 172 -19.60 3.91 -1.63
CA ARG A 172 -20.68 4.80 -1.20
C ARG A 172 -20.28 5.60 0.04
N LEU A 173 -20.90 6.76 0.21
CA LEU A 173 -20.70 7.63 1.38
C LEU A 173 -22.03 8.00 2.00
N TRP A 174 -22.12 7.98 3.33
CA TRP A 174 -23.34 8.42 4.02
C TRP A 174 -23.48 9.95 3.94
N ASN A 175 -24.60 10.43 3.40
CA ASN A 175 -24.93 11.84 3.34
C ASN A 175 -25.99 12.19 4.39
N ALA A 176 -25.58 12.91 5.43
CA ALA A 176 -26.45 13.28 6.54
C ALA A 176 -27.59 14.23 6.13
N SER A 177 -27.40 15.06 5.11
CA SER A 177 -28.39 16.03 4.64
C SER A 177 -29.58 15.34 3.97
N THR A 178 -29.31 14.31 3.15
CA THR A 178 -30.32 13.54 2.44
C THR A 178 -30.75 12.29 3.19
N ARG A 179 -30.00 11.90 4.23
CA ARG A 179 -30.17 10.64 4.98
C ARG A 179 -30.15 9.41 4.07
N CYS A 180 -29.29 9.45 3.06
CA CYS A 180 -29.06 8.33 2.14
C CYS A 180 -27.58 8.18 1.84
N TYR A 181 -27.23 7.07 1.18
CA TYR A 181 -25.88 6.87 0.66
C TYR A 181 -25.76 7.47 -0.73
N ASP A 182 -24.71 8.26 -0.94
CA ASP A 182 -24.30 8.73 -2.26
C ASP A 182 -23.37 7.68 -2.88
N SER A 183 -23.71 7.19 -4.06
CA SER A 183 -22.86 6.25 -4.79
C SER A 183 -21.67 6.98 -5.40
N ILE A 184 -20.49 6.39 -5.29
CA ILE A 184 -19.25 6.90 -5.86
C ILE A 184 -18.78 5.89 -6.90
N ASP A 185 -18.35 6.38 -8.06
CA ASP A 185 -17.79 5.54 -9.12
C ASP A 185 -16.39 5.04 -8.71
N PRO A 186 -16.17 3.72 -8.55
CA PRO A 186 -14.86 3.16 -8.24
C PRO A 186 -13.93 3.12 -9.46
N HIS A 187 -14.40 3.47 -10.65
CA HIS A 187 -13.60 3.46 -11.88
C HIS A 187 -12.47 4.49 -11.86
N LEU A 188 -11.26 4.07 -12.23
CA LEU A 188 -10.10 4.96 -12.29
C LEU A 188 -10.23 5.97 -13.43
N ALA A 189 -9.79 7.21 -13.20
CA ALA A 189 -9.84 8.23 -14.23
C ALA A 189 -8.89 7.87 -15.39
N GLY A 190 -9.42 7.89 -16.63
CA GLY A 190 -8.67 7.56 -17.84
C GLY A 190 -8.57 6.07 -18.18
N ALA A 191 -9.01 5.17 -17.29
CA ALA A 191 -9.10 3.75 -17.61
C ALA A 191 -10.26 3.46 -18.58
N PRO A 192 -10.13 2.46 -19.49
CA PRO A 192 -11.21 2.07 -20.39
C PRO A 192 -12.41 1.51 -19.61
N ARG A 193 -13.62 1.77 -20.09
CA ARG A 193 -14.87 1.40 -19.40
C ARG A 193 -15.48 0.15 -20.00
N GLY A 194 -15.78 -0.80 -19.12
CA GLY A 194 -16.38 -2.07 -19.52
C GLY A 194 -15.35 -3.09 -19.97
N GLU A 195 -15.76 -4.35 -19.87
CA GLU A 195 -14.86 -5.50 -20.03
C GLU A 195 -14.33 -5.65 -21.46
N GLU A 196 -15.16 -5.39 -22.47
CA GLU A 196 -14.76 -5.49 -23.89
C GLU A 196 -13.74 -4.42 -24.28
N GLU A 197 -13.95 -3.17 -23.86
CA GLU A 197 -13.02 -2.07 -24.13
C GLU A 197 -11.71 -2.30 -23.38
N ALA A 198 -11.78 -2.71 -22.11
CA ALA A 198 -10.61 -3.03 -21.29
C ALA A 198 -9.78 -4.15 -21.93
N LYS A 199 -10.43 -5.24 -22.35
CA LYS A 199 -9.76 -6.36 -23.03
C LYS A 199 -9.09 -5.91 -24.32
N LYS A 200 -9.79 -5.14 -25.15
CA LYS A 200 -9.26 -4.63 -26.41
C LYS A 200 -8.04 -3.74 -26.19
N VAL A 201 -8.12 -2.77 -25.28
CA VAL A 201 -7.00 -1.88 -24.95
C VAL A 201 -5.82 -2.66 -24.41
N TRP A 202 -6.07 -3.67 -23.56
CA TRP A 202 -5.01 -4.52 -23.04
C TRP A 202 -4.32 -5.33 -24.13
N GLU A 203 -5.09 -5.95 -25.04
CA GLU A 203 -4.55 -6.69 -26.19
C GLU A 203 -3.72 -5.78 -27.10
N GLU A 204 -4.21 -4.57 -27.40
CA GLU A 204 -3.48 -3.57 -28.19
C GLU A 204 -2.14 -3.20 -27.52
N MET A 205 -2.13 -2.95 -26.20
CA MET A 205 -0.89 -2.67 -25.45
C MET A 205 0.09 -3.85 -25.48
N LEU A 206 -0.40 -5.08 -25.33
CA LEU A 206 0.45 -6.28 -25.40
C LEU A 206 1.06 -6.43 -26.78
N ASP A 207 0.30 -6.19 -27.85
CA ASP A 207 0.79 -6.28 -29.21
C ASP A 207 1.87 -5.22 -29.50
N GLU A 208 1.69 -3.99 -29.01
CA GLU A 208 2.72 -2.94 -29.07
C GLU A 208 4.01 -3.37 -28.34
N PHE A 209 3.90 -3.96 -27.14
CA PHE A 209 5.08 -4.45 -26.41
C PHE A 209 5.76 -5.63 -27.10
N ARG A 210 4.99 -6.54 -27.69
CA ARG A 210 5.53 -7.66 -28.49
C ARG A 210 6.26 -7.16 -29.73
N GLU A 211 5.76 -6.11 -30.39
CA GLU A 211 6.42 -5.48 -31.52
C GLU A 211 7.74 -4.80 -31.10
N GLN A 212 7.74 -4.09 -29.97
CA GLN A 212 8.90 -3.32 -29.50
C GLN A 212 10.01 -4.19 -28.87
N GLN A 213 9.65 -5.22 -28.10
CA GLN A 213 10.58 -5.99 -27.27
C GLN A 213 10.73 -7.45 -27.72
N GLY A 214 9.86 -7.92 -28.62
CA GLY A 214 9.82 -9.29 -29.13
C GLY A 214 8.74 -10.15 -28.44
N ALA A 215 7.99 -10.90 -29.25
CA ALA A 215 6.86 -11.70 -28.78
C ALA A 215 7.26 -12.75 -27.73
N ASP A 216 8.32 -13.52 -28.00
CA ASP A 216 8.81 -14.57 -27.09
C ASP A 216 9.19 -14.02 -25.71
N TYR A 217 9.74 -12.80 -25.66
CA TYR A 217 10.13 -12.15 -24.42
C TYR A 217 8.90 -11.77 -23.57
N ILE A 218 7.93 -11.09 -24.17
CA ILE A 218 6.69 -10.69 -23.47
C ILE A 218 5.90 -11.91 -23.01
N ASP A 219 5.76 -12.92 -23.87
CA ASP A 219 5.03 -14.14 -23.52
C ASP A 219 5.75 -14.93 -22.40
N GLN A 220 7.08 -14.90 -22.34
CA GLN A 220 7.83 -15.47 -21.22
C GLN A 220 7.57 -14.71 -19.90
N LEU A 221 7.48 -13.37 -19.93
CA LEU A 221 7.16 -12.57 -18.74
C LEU A 221 5.74 -12.88 -18.24
N LEU A 222 4.78 -13.06 -19.14
CA LEU A 222 3.40 -13.43 -18.82
C LEU A 222 3.27 -14.86 -18.29
N ALA A 223 4.05 -15.82 -18.83
CA ALA A 223 3.99 -17.23 -18.45
C ALA A 223 4.40 -17.52 -16.99
N GLY A 224 5.09 -16.60 -16.33
CA GLY A 224 5.51 -16.73 -14.92
C GLY A 224 4.38 -16.68 -13.88
N HIS A 225 3.12 -16.62 -14.31
CA HIS A 225 1.96 -16.68 -13.42
C HIS A 225 0.95 -17.72 -13.90
N ARG A 226 1.05 -18.94 -13.36
CA ARG A 226 -0.14 -19.79 -13.22
C ARG A 226 -0.93 -19.24 -12.05
N VAL A 227 -1.89 -18.36 -12.33
CA VAL A 227 -3.02 -18.19 -11.40
C VAL A 227 -3.63 -19.59 -11.28
N VAL A 228 -3.51 -20.22 -10.12
CA VAL A 228 -4.30 -21.40 -9.78
C VAL A 228 -5.72 -20.87 -9.69
N ALA A 229 -6.39 -20.77 -10.84
CA ALA A 229 -7.80 -20.49 -10.90
C ALA A 229 -8.47 -21.55 -10.02
N ALA A 230 -9.14 -21.11 -8.96
CA ALA A 230 -10.04 -21.96 -8.22
C ALA A 230 -11.04 -22.52 -9.24
N GLU A 231 -10.96 -23.83 -9.49
CA GLU A 231 -12.00 -24.54 -10.21
C GLU A 231 -13.32 -24.35 -9.45
N GLU A 232 -14.32 -23.87 -10.20
CA GLU A 232 -15.76 -23.69 -9.97
C GLU A 232 -16.37 -24.03 -8.60
#